data_AF-F0T8H1-F1
#
_entry.id   AF-F0T8H1-F1
#
_cell.length_a   1.000
_cell.length_b   1.000
_cell.length_c   1.000
_cell.angle_alpha   90.00
_cell.angle_beta   90.00
_cell.angle_gamma   90.00
#
_symmetry.space_group_name_H-M   'P 1'
#
loop_
_entity.id
_entity.type
_entity.pdbx_description
1 polymer ?
#
loop_
_entity_poly.entity_id
_entity_poly.type
_entity_poly.pdbx_seq_one_letter_code
_entity_poly.pdbx_strand_id
1 'polypeptide(L)'
;MTIVDYDKKNLERCLCVKCPVQMESVCANERKLGVLDLLKNLKENDLMPEPTHIAGLYCSIGKSTCADIDTDQECQCAKCPVFKEYSLKTGYYCKLGKEEDILKNDVL
;
A
#
# COMPACT_ATOMS: atom_id res chain seq x y z
N MET A 1 -12.69 0.97 -11.15
CA MET A 1 -11.39 0.58 -11.72
C MET A 1 -10.69 -0.24 -10.65
N THR A 2 -10.29 -1.48 -10.91
CA THR A 2 -9.74 -2.41 -9.89
C THR A 2 -8.24 -2.22 -9.65
N ILE A 3 -7.62 -1.26 -10.33
CA ILE A 3 -6.21 -0.93 -10.24
C ILE A 3 -6.11 0.44 -9.57
N VAL A 4 -5.37 0.52 -8.48
CA VAL A 4 -5.09 1.78 -7.79
C VAL A 4 -3.79 2.35 -8.34
N ASP A 5 -3.86 3.58 -8.86
CA ASP A 5 -2.69 4.25 -9.39
C ASP A 5 -1.67 4.56 -8.29
N TYR A 6 -0.39 4.40 -8.63
CA TYR A 6 0.71 4.78 -7.74
C TYR A 6 1.01 6.27 -7.89
N ASP A 7 0.23 7.09 -7.18
CA ASP A 7 0.35 8.54 -7.18
C ASP A 7 0.26 9.12 -5.76
N LYS A 8 0.72 10.36 -5.60
CA LYS A 8 0.71 11.07 -4.30
C LYS A 8 -0.69 11.08 -3.66
N LYS A 9 -1.74 11.33 -4.44
CA LYS A 9 -3.13 11.44 -3.97
C LYS A 9 -3.61 10.13 -3.33
N ASN A 10 -3.34 8.99 -3.94
CA ASN A 10 -3.75 7.68 -3.43
C ASN A 10 -2.90 7.26 -2.22
N LEU A 11 -1.60 7.61 -2.20
CA LEU A 11 -0.74 7.33 -1.05
C LEU A 11 -1.13 8.14 0.18
N GLU A 12 -1.44 9.43 0.04
CA GLU A 12 -1.88 10.30 1.14
C GLU A 12 -3.24 9.88 1.72
N ARG A 13 -4.10 9.28 0.88
CA ARG A 13 -5.46 8.90 1.24
C ARG A 13 -5.58 7.44 1.68
N CYS A 14 -4.59 6.58 1.40
CA CYS A 14 -4.66 5.21 1.92
C CYS A 14 -4.52 5.21 3.45
N LEU A 15 -5.37 4.43 4.11
CA LEU A 15 -5.24 4.16 5.54
C LEU A 15 -4.29 3.00 5.85
N CYS A 16 -3.65 2.42 4.83
CA CYS A 16 -2.70 1.31 4.92
C CYS A 16 -1.63 1.55 6.00
N VAL A 17 -1.07 2.76 6.07
CA VAL A 17 -0.03 3.16 7.05
C VAL A 17 -0.50 3.17 8.51
N LYS A 18 -1.81 3.02 8.74
CA LYS A 18 -2.45 2.95 10.07
C LYS A 18 -2.99 1.54 10.35
N CYS A 19 -2.80 0.59 9.45
CA CYS A 19 -3.28 -0.77 9.66
C CYS A 19 -2.32 -1.52 10.59
N PRO A 20 -2.84 -2.35 11.53
CA PRO A 20 -2.00 -3.12 12.47
C PRO A 20 -0.90 -3.93 11.79
N VAL A 21 -1.24 -4.59 10.66
CA VAL A 21 -0.32 -5.28 9.74
C VAL A 21 0.94 -4.49 9.35
N GLN A 22 0.86 -3.15 9.29
CA GLN A 22 1.98 -2.26 9.01
C GLN A 22 2.60 -1.67 10.28
N MET A 23 1.79 -1.39 11.31
CA MET A 23 2.25 -0.74 12.54
C MET A 23 3.08 -1.66 13.44
N GLU A 24 2.96 -2.96 13.29
CA GLU A 24 3.76 -3.93 14.06
C GLU A 24 5.05 -4.34 13.35
N SER A 25 5.17 -4.07 12.04
CA SER A 25 6.40 -4.28 11.28
C SER A 25 7.39 -3.14 11.53
N VAL A 26 8.61 -3.49 11.90
CA VAL A 26 9.74 -2.55 12.06
C VAL A 26 10.11 -1.99 10.70
N CYS A 27 10.27 -2.84 9.68
CA CYS A 27 10.62 -2.43 8.31
C CYS A 27 9.59 -1.46 7.71
N ALA A 28 8.29 -1.74 7.91
CA ALA A 28 7.21 -0.88 7.46
C ALA A 28 7.22 0.48 8.15
N ASN A 29 7.40 0.50 9.48
CA ASN A 29 7.41 1.73 10.26
C ASN A 29 8.59 2.64 9.92
N GLU A 30 9.79 2.07 9.76
CA GLU A 30 10.98 2.83 9.36
C GLU A 30 10.79 3.47 7.98
N ARG A 31 10.28 2.70 7.01
CA ARG A 31 10.04 3.20 5.65
C ARG A 31 8.88 4.19 5.59
N LYS A 32 7.86 4.03 6.45
CA LYS A 32 6.72 4.96 6.56
C LYS A 32 7.17 6.40 6.89
N LEU A 33 8.11 6.58 7.82
CA LEU A 33 8.59 7.91 8.19
C LEU A 33 9.24 8.61 6.99
N GLY A 34 10.11 7.90 6.27
CA GLY A 34 10.74 8.42 5.05
C GLY A 34 9.73 8.76 3.96
N VAL A 35 8.70 7.93 3.78
CA VAL A 35 7.65 8.14 2.77
C VAL A 35 6.80 9.37 3.08
N LEU A 36 6.34 9.52 4.32
CA LEU A 36 5.48 10.65 4.68
C LEU A 36 6.23 11.98 4.52
N ASP A 37 7.51 12.04 4.89
CA ASP A 37 8.31 13.23 4.70
C ASP A 37 8.63 13.49 3.23
N LEU A 38 8.86 12.45 2.44
CA LEU A 38 9.03 12.58 1.00
C LEU A 38 7.75 13.10 0.32
N LEU A 39 6.58 12.57 0.67
CA LEU A 39 5.29 13.02 0.10
C LEU A 39 4.95 14.46 0.44
N LYS A 40 5.26 14.92 1.66
CA LYS A 40 5.10 16.34 2.05
C LYS A 40 5.89 17.29 1.15
N ASN A 41 7.08 16.87 0.73
CA ASN A 41 7.99 17.68 -0.09
C ASN A 41 7.78 17.47 -1.60
N LEU A 42 7.06 16.42 -2.00
CA LEU A 42 6.80 16.10 -3.40
C LEU A 42 5.84 17.11 -4.02
N LYS A 43 6.23 17.75 -5.12
CA LYS A 43 5.37 18.62 -5.93
C LYS A 43 4.56 17.79 -6.94
N GLU A 44 3.52 18.40 -7.48
CA GLU A 44 2.55 17.72 -8.37
C GLU A 44 3.17 17.11 -9.65
N ASN A 45 4.31 17.65 -10.11
CA ASN A 45 5.05 17.16 -11.28
C ASN A 45 6.33 16.39 -10.93
N ASP A 46 6.61 16.17 -9.64
CA ASP A 46 7.80 15.42 -9.23
C ASP A 46 7.58 13.92 -9.47
N LEU A 47 8.66 13.21 -9.77
CA LEU A 47 8.62 11.76 -9.91
C LEU A 47 8.31 11.11 -8.57
N MET A 48 7.37 10.17 -8.60
CA MET A 48 7.12 9.31 -7.45
C MET A 48 8.37 8.48 -7.14
N PRO A 49 8.71 8.26 -5.86
CA PRO A 49 9.83 7.42 -5.49
C PRO A 49 9.56 5.97 -5.91
N GLU A 50 10.61 5.18 -6.06
CA GLU A 50 10.46 3.76 -6.42
C GLU A 50 9.57 3.01 -5.39
N PRO A 51 8.54 2.27 -5.85
CA PRO A 51 7.69 1.39 -5.04
C PRO A 51 8.40 0.60 -3.92
N THR A 52 9.56 0.06 -4.23
CA THR A 52 10.37 -0.78 -3.32
C THR A 52 10.89 -0.02 -2.09
N HIS A 53 11.07 1.30 -2.20
CA HIS A 53 11.48 2.14 -1.08
C HIS A 53 10.33 2.46 -0.11
N ILE A 54 9.08 2.26 -0.53
CA ILE A 54 7.91 2.64 0.26
C ILE A 54 7.38 1.51 1.14
N ALA A 55 7.43 0.25 0.67
CA ALA A 55 7.08 -1.03 1.32
C ALA A 55 5.88 -1.12 2.32
N GLY A 56 5.11 -0.06 2.50
CA GLY A 56 4.07 0.06 3.54
C GLY A 56 2.65 0.31 3.01
N LEU A 57 2.48 0.37 1.69
CA LEU A 57 1.26 0.84 1.03
C LEU A 57 0.77 -0.20 0.01
N TYR A 58 0.14 -1.27 0.50
CA TYR A 58 -0.21 -2.44 -0.30
C TYR A 58 -1.05 -2.16 -1.56
N CYS A 59 -2.13 -1.37 -1.46
CA CYS A 59 -3.11 -1.28 -2.55
C CYS A 59 -2.58 -0.66 -3.85
N SER A 60 -1.60 0.24 -3.78
CA SER A 60 -1.02 0.94 -4.94
C SER A 60 0.36 0.42 -5.34
N ILE A 61 0.99 -0.42 -4.51
CA ILE A 61 2.40 -0.80 -4.68
C ILE A 61 2.58 -2.31 -4.89
N GLY A 62 1.63 -3.14 -4.45
CA GLY A 62 1.80 -4.60 -4.53
C GLY A 62 2.24 -5.21 -3.21
N LYS A 63 2.75 -6.45 -3.28
CA LYS A 63 3.28 -7.17 -2.13
C LYS A 63 4.44 -6.38 -1.51
N SER A 64 4.41 -6.24 -0.19
CA SER A 64 5.49 -5.59 0.53
C SER A 64 6.79 -6.39 0.43
N THR A 65 7.91 -5.69 0.38
CA THR A 65 9.25 -6.27 0.52
C THR A 65 9.66 -6.47 1.98
N CYS A 66 8.87 -6.02 2.95
CA CYS A 66 9.13 -6.22 4.37
C CYS A 66 8.72 -7.63 4.79
N ALA A 67 9.66 -8.40 5.35
CA ALA A 67 9.46 -9.80 5.73
C ALA A 67 8.79 -9.97 7.11
N ASP A 68 8.73 -8.90 7.91
CA ASP A 68 8.17 -8.86 9.27
C ASP A 68 6.72 -8.37 9.31
N ILE A 69 6.05 -8.32 8.15
CA ILE A 69 4.63 -7.98 8.08
C ILE A 69 3.78 -9.22 8.34
N ASP A 70 2.95 -9.15 9.38
CA ASP A 70 1.96 -10.18 9.71
C ASP A 70 0.66 -9.96 8.92
N THR A 71 0.52 -10.65 7.78
CA THR A 71 -0.67 -10.58 6.92
C THR A 71 -1.94 -11.19 7.52
N ASP A 72 -1.83 -11.90 8.65
CA ASP A 72 -2.99 -12.42 9.38
C ASP A 72 -3.71 -11.28 10.12
N GLN A 73 -3.02 -10.19 10.45
CA GLN A 73 -3.63 -8.97 10.97
C GLN A 73 -4.57 -8.34 9.93
N GLU A 74 -5.77 -7.96 10.39
CA GLU A 74 -6.76 -7.33 9.53
C GLU A 74 -6.49 -5.83 9.36
N CYS A 75 -6.32 -5.40 8.11
CA CYS A 75 -6.38 -3.98 7.78
C CYS A 75 -7.86 -3.54 7.68
N GLN A 76 -8.16 -2.34 8.16
CA GLN A 76 -9.52 -1.77 8.12
C GLN A 76 -9.86 -1.24 6.70
N CYS A 77 -9.73 -2.10 5.68
CA CYS A 77 -9.90 -1.76 4.25
C CYS A 77 -11.23 -1.07 3.96
N ALA A 78 -12.31 -1.54 4.58
CA ALA A 78 -13.64 -0.96 4.43
C ALA A 78 -13.73 0.51 4.92
N LYS A 79 -12.75 1.00 5.69
CA LYS A 79 -12.64 2.41 6.09
C LYS A 79 -11.72 3.22 5.17
N CYS A 80 -10.94 2.58 4.31
CA CYS A 80 -10.02 3.25 3.39
C CYS A 80 -10.81 3.92 2.24
N PRO A 81 -10.68 5.25 2.03
CA PRO A 81 -11.34 5.95 0.93
C PRO A 81 -10.94 5.40 -0.44
N VAL A 82 -9.64 5.09 -0.63
CA VAL A 82 -9.11 4.51 -1.86
C VAL A 82 -9.75 3.15 -2.15
N PHE A 83 -9.92 2.30 -1.13
CA PHE A 83 -10.59 1.01 -1.28
C PHE A 83 -12.02 1.17 -1.81
N LYS A 84 -12.79 2.12 -1.26
CA LYS A 84 -14.17 2.40 -1.69
C LYS A 84 -14.25 2.98 -3.09
N GLU A 85 -13.43 3.98 -3.39
CA GLU A 85 -13.46 4.70 -4.68
C GLU A 85 -13.07 3.81 -5.85
N TYR A 86 -12.09 2.93 -5.63
CA TYR A 86 -11.67 1.96 -6.64
C TYR A 86 -12.57 0.71 -6.65
N SER A 87 -13.61 0.66 -5.79
CA SER A 87 -14.53 -0.47 -5.69
C SER A 87 -13.82 -1.81 -5.48
N LEU A 88 -12.74 -1.79 -4.69
CA LEU A 88 -11.97 -2.98 -4.35
C LEU A 88 -12.86 -3.89 -3.51
N LYS A 89 -12.84 -5.20 -3.80
CA LYS A 89 -13.80 -6.15 -3.20
C LYS A 89 -13.19 -7.05 -2.14
N THR A 90 -11.89 -7.32 -2.23
CA THR A 90 -11.20 -8.29 -1.38
C THR A 90 -10.21 -7.60 -0.44
N GLY A 91 -10.06 -8.13 0.78
CA GLY A 91 -9.00 -7.71 1.68
C GLY A 91 -7.59 -7.99 1.12
N TYR A 92 -7.50 -8.77 0.05
CA TYR A 92 -6.27 -9.05 -0.70
C TYR A 92 -5.48 -7.76 -0.99
N TYR A 93 -6.15 -6.69 -1.43
CA TYR A 93 -5.50 -5.41 -1.74
C TYR A 93 -4.77 -4.75 -0.58
N CYS A 94 -5.22 -5.01 0.65
CA CYS A 94 -4.59 -4.45 1.83
C CYS A 94 -3.59 -5.40 2.49
N LYS A 95 -3.67 -6.69 2.18
CA LYS A 95 -2.81 -7.73 2.75
C LYS A 95 -1.62 -8.07 1.85
N LEU A 96 -1.87 -8.14 0.55
CA LEU A 96 -0.97 -8.71 -0.45
C LEU A 96 -0.73 -7.76 -1.64
N GLY A 97 -1.55 -6.72 -1.79
CA GLY A 97 -1.34 -5.65 -2.76
C GLY A 97 -2.14 -5.80 -4.05
N LYS A 98 -1.58 -5.41 -5.20
CA LYS A 98 -2.32 -5.32 -6.47
C LYS A 98 -2.90 -6.68 -6.87
N GLU A 99 -4.17 -6.72 -7.25
CA GLU A 99 -4.84 -7.93 -7.75
C GLU A 99 -4.19 -8.46 -9.04
N GLU A 100 -3.52 -7.63 -9.82
CA GLU A 100 -2.69 -8.07 -10.96
C GLU A 100 -1.58 -9.04 -10.55
N ASP A 101 -1.10 -8.98 -9.30
CA ASP A 101 -0.12 -9.93 -8.77
C ASP A 101 -0.75 -11.31 -8.49
N ILE A 102 -2.09 -11.44 -8.42
CA ILE A 102 -2.80 -12.73 -8.37
C ILE A 102 -2.69 -13.42 -9.73
N LEU A 103 -2.99 -12.69 -10.80
CA LEU A 103 -3.06 -13.24 -12.17
C LEU A 103 -1.69 -13.72 -12.68
N LYS A 104 -0.59 -13.25 -12.08
CA LYS A 104 0.77 -13.70 -12.41
C LYS A 104 1.21 -14.93 -11.60
N ASN A 105 0.53 -15.26 -10.51
CA ASN A 105 0.88 -16.38 -9.62
C ASN A 105 -0.07 -17.59 -9.72
N ASP A 106 -1.13 -17.54 -10.52
CA ASP A 106 -1.92 -18.73 -10.95
C ASP A 106 -1.25 -19.51 -12.11
N VAL A 107 0.00 -19.18 -12.45
CA VAL A 107 0.88 -19.99 -13.29
C VAL A 107 2.05 -20.46 -12.44
N LEU A 108 1.81 -21.47 -11.59
CA LEU A 108 2.69 -22.60 -11.25
C LEU A 108 2.05 -23.50 -10.18
#